data_AF-A0A1Y1KLV7-F1
#
_entry.id   AF-A0A1Y1KLV7-F1
#
_cell.length_a   1.000
_cell.length_b   1.000
_cell.length_c   1.000
_cell.angle_alpha   90.00
_cell.angle_beta   90.00
_cell.angle_gamma   90.00
#
_symmetry.space_group_name_H-M   'P 1'
#
loop_
_entity.id
_entity.type
_entity.pdbx_description
1 polymer ?
#
loop_
_entity_poly.entity_id
_entity_poly.type
_entity_poly.pdbx_seq_one_letter_code
_entity_poly.pdbx_strand_id
1 'polypeptide(L)'
;NNVQAGDADRCCKSDANGTLSENCATNNSTTNGTDRASQINGGGCCMQNGGGPPSGGCCMQKKGLDDQPIKRFTPPGFIEYNPDTELIFPPALKKQELRPLAFGNKRKKWYRPTTLDQLLQIKRVHPQAKIIGGSSETQIEIKFKALQYPESVFVGDIAELRQYELKDNHVEVG
;
A
#
# COMPACT_ATOMS: atom_id res chain seq x y z
N ASN A 1 6.97 -3.16 18.56
CA ASN A 1 7.32 -2.32 17.39
C ASN A 1 7.12 -3.11 16.11
N ASN A 2 5.94 -2.95 15.52
CA ASN A 2 5.42 -3.76 14.42
C ASN A 2 5.67 -3.04 13.08
N VAL A 3 6.93 -2.98 12.64
CA VAL A 3 7.32 -2.33 11.36
C VAL A 3 6.94 -3.20 10.16
N GLN A 4 6.68 -4.49 10.38
CA GLN A 4 6.48 -5.49 9.34
C GLN A 4 5.21 -5.29 8.49
N ALA A 5 4.26 -4.46 8.96
CA ALA A 5 3.05 -4.14 8.19
C ALA A 5 3.27 -3.04 7.13
N GLY A 6 4.29 -2.20 7.24
CA GLY A 6 4.48 -1.02 6.38
C GLY A 6 4.95 -1.33 4.96
N ASP A 7 5.57 -2.50 4.75
CA ASP A 7 6.23 -2.86 3.50
C ASP A 7 5.60 -4.07 2.80
N ALA A 8 4.53 -4.65 3.37
CA ALA A 8 3.93 -5.90 2.89
C ALA A 8 3.50 -5.86 1.41
N ASP A 9 3.14 -4.67 0.90
CA ASP A 9 2.66 -4.48 -0.48
C ASP A 9 3.63 -3.67 -1.38
N ARG A 10 4.85 -3.39 -0.93
CA ARG A 10 5.86 -2.71 -1.76
C ARG A 10 6.59 -3.71 -2.64
N CYS A 11 6.34 -3.65 -3.95
CA CYS A 11 7.13 -4.40 -4.93
C CYS A 11 8.43 -3.66 -5.29
N CYS A 12 9.57 -4.29 -5.05
CA CYS A 12 10.89 -3.83 -5.50
C CYS A 12 11.38 -4.70 -6.65
N LYS A 13 11.68 -4.08 -7.80
CA LYS A 13 12.29 -4.76 -8.94
C LYS A 13 13.81 -4.82 -8.71
N SER A 14 14.39 -6.01 -8.76
CA SER A 14 15.85 -6.17 -8.69
C SER A 14 16.52 -5.74 -10.00
N ASP A 15 17.73 -5.22 -9.91
CA ASP A 15 18.55 -4.94 -11.09
C ASP A 15 19.02 -6.25 -11.75
N ALA A 16 19.57 -6.16 -12.97
CA ALA A 16 19.99 -7.31 -13.78
C ALA A 16 21.04 -8.23 -13.10
N ASN A 17 21.67 -7.77 -12.03
CA ASN A 17 22.65 -8.52 -11.22
C ASN A 17 22.02 -9.21 -9.99
N GLY A 18 20.69 -9.21 -9.85
CA GLY A 18 19.99 -9.87 -8.74
C GLY A 18 20.10 -9.14 -7.40
N THR A 19 20.70 -7.96 -7.36
CA THR A 19 20.72 -7.09 -6.19
C THR A 19 19.41 -6.31 -6.11
N LEU A 20 18.73 -6.38 -4.96
CA LEU A 20 17.69 -5.42 -4.60
C LEU A 20 18.33 -4.03 -4.51
N SER A 21 17.67 -2.99 -5.02
CA SER A 21 18.16 -1.63 -4.78
C SER A 21 18.20 -1.39 -3.27
N GLU A 22 19.34 -0.91 -2.77
CA GLU A 22 19.66 -0.82 -1.33
C GLU A 22 18.67 0.06 -0.53
N ASN A 23 17.80 0.80 -1.23
CA ASN A 23 16.77 1.66 -0.64
C ASN A 23 15.49 0.91 -0.22
N CYS A 24 15.38 -0.40 -0.47
CA CYS A 24 14.21 -1.20 -0.11
C CYS A 24 14.37 -1.99 1.21
N ALA A 25 15.54 -1.89 1.87
CA ALA A 25 15.78 -2.50 3.17
C ALA A 25 15.48 -1.50 4.30
N THR A 26 14.43 -1.75 5.06
CA THR A 26 14.06 -0.94 6.23
C THR A 26 15.09 -1.01 7.35
N ASN A 27 15.22 0.11 8.05
CA ASN A 27 15.97 0.29 9.29
C ASN A 27 15.42 -0.62 10.41
N ASN A 28 15.87 -1.87 10.46
CA ASN A 28 15.87 -2.66 11.68
C ASN A 28 17.00 -3.68 11.57
N SER A 29 18.17 -3.29 12.06
CA SER A 29 19.17 -4.25 12.49
C SER A 29 18.54 -5.11 13.57
N THR A 30 18.25 -6.36 13.24
CA THR A 30 18.38 -7.61 14.01
C THR A 30 17.30 -8.57 13.54
N THR A 31 17.62 -9.48 12.63
CA THR A 31 17.58 -10.94 12.83
C THR A 31 17.91 -11.65 11.54
N ASN A 32 18.65 -12.75 11.67
CA ASN A 32 19.12 -13.63 10.61
C ASN A 32 18.02 -13.98 9.58
N GLY A 33 18.45 -14.06 8.32
CA GLY A 33 17.58 -14.22 7.17
C GLY A 33 16.62 -15.40 7.29
N THR A 34 15.36 -15.10 7.06
CA THR A 34 14.42 -16.04 6.48
C THR A 34 13.76 -15.35 5.31
N ASP A 35 14.16 -15.75 4.11
CA ASP A 35 13.50 -15.46 2.86
C ASP A 35 12.03 -15.87 2.97
N ARG A 36 11.15 -14.92 3.27
CA ARG A 36 9.70 -15.11 3.13
C ARG A 36 9.25 -14.49 1.82
N ALA A 37 9.75 -15.06 0.73
CA ALA A 37 9.04 -15.02 -0.54
C ALA A 37 7.82 -15.96 -0.38
N SER A 38 6.68 -15.37 -0.01
CA SER A 38 5.41 -16.09 -0.01
C SER A 38 5.15 -16.58 -1.44
N GLN A 39 5.00 -17.90 -1.58
CA GLN A 39 4.70 -18.60 -2.83
C GLN A 39 3.38 -18.08 -3.42
N ILE A 40 3.47 -17.08 -4.30
CA ILE A 40 2.46 -16.85 -5.33
C ILE A 40 2.83 -17.81 -6.46
N ASN A 41 1.90 -18.70 -6.82
CA ASN A 41 2.03 -19.67 -7.90
C ASN A 41 2.60 -19.02 -9.18
N GLY A 42 3.90 -19.20 -9.40
CA GLY A 42 4.61 -18.60 -10.53
C GLY A 42 6.11 -18.77 -10.41
N GLY A 43 6.62 -19.93 -10.83
CA GLY A 43 8.01 -20.13 -11.29
C GLY A 43 9.11 -19.59 -10.39
N GLY A 44 9.28 -20.20 -9.20
CA GLY A 44 10.41 -19.95 -8.33
C GLY A 44 11.72 -20.53 -8.87
N CYS A 45 12.78 -19.75 -8.70
CA CYS A 45 14.16 -20.05 -9.03
C CYS A 45 14.65 -21.31 -8.27
N CYS A 46 14.92 -22.37 -9.04
CA CYS A 46 15.88 -23.44 -8.74
C CYS A 46 15.68 -24.34 -7.50
N MET A 47 14.61 -25.13 -7.40
CA MET A 47 14.68 -26.41 -6.66
C MET A 47 13.67 -27.44 -7.18
N GLN A 48 14.14 -28.51 -7.84
CA GLN A 48 13.98 -29.90 -7.40
C GLN A 48 14.67 -30.84 -8.41
N ASN A 49 15.43 -31.81 -7.88
CA ASN A 49 16.06 -32.95 -8.56
C ASN A 49 17.32 -32.67 -9.41
N GLY A 50 18.48 -32.92 -8.78
CA GLY A 50 19.79 -32.93 -9.39
C GLY A 50 20.02 -34.13 -10.31
N GLY A 51 19.62 -33.98 -11.58
CA GLY A 51 19.85 -34.97 -12.63
C GLY A 51 20.12 -34.36 -14.02
N GLY A 52 20.63 -33.13 -14.10
CA GLY A 52 20.89 -32.44 -15.37
C GLY A 52 22.34 -32.55 -15.86
N PRO A 53 22.59 -32.58 -17.18
CA PRO A 53 23.91 -32.75 -17.78
C PRO A 53 24.86 -31.58 -17.45
N PRO A 54 26.19 -31.81 -17.47
CA PRO A 54 27.19 -30.92 -16.88
C PRO A 54 27.56 -29.72 -17.76
N SER A 55 26.59 -29.09 -18.43
CA SER A 55 26.86 -27.91 -19.26
C SER A 55 25.71 -26.91 -19.18
N GLY A 56 25.95 -25.83 -18.44
CA GLY A 56 25.17 -24.59 -18.51
C GLY A 56 24.11 -24.41 -17.43
N GLY A 57 24.49 -23.83 -16.28
CA GLY A 57 23.52 -23.30 -15.31
C GLY A 57 24.07 -23.03 -13.91
N CYS A 58 23.93 -21.77 -13.48
CA CYS A 58 23.84 -21.12 -12.15
C CYS A 58 24.45 -21.73 -10.84
N CYS A 59 24.96 -22.96 -10.78
CA CYS A 59 25.30 -23.59 -9.49
C CYS A 59 26.53 -24.52 -9.51
N MET A 60 27.41 -24.43 -10.50
CA MET A 60 28.58 -25.32 -10.59
C MET A 60 29.88 -24.54 -10.84
N GLN A 61 30.34 -23.78 -9.83
CA GLN A 61 31.77 -23.53 -9.65
C GLN A 61 32.17 -23.94 -8.23
N LYS A 62 32.66 -25.17 -8.09
CA LYS A 62 33.39 -25.57 -6.88
C LYS A 62 34.81 -24.99 -6.95
N LYS A 63 35.08 -24.11 -5.99
CA LYS A 63 36.38 -23.72 -5.41
C LYS A 63 37.47 -23.22 -6.38
N GLY A 64 37.58 -21.90 -6.44
CA GLY A 64 38.86 -21.19 -6.50
C GLY A 64 38.84 -20.14 -5.40
N LEU A 65 39.84 -20.17 -4.52
CA LEU A 65 40.08 -19.16 -3.49
C LEU A 65 40.41 -17.83 -4.16
N ASP A 66 39.51 -16.87 -4.09
CA ASP A 66 39.84 -15.45 -4.15
C ASP A 66 39.06 -14.77 -3.04
N ASP A 67 39.75 -14.56 -1.90
CA ASP A 67 39.36 -13.67 -0.80
C ASP A 67 39.30 -12.21 -1.30
N GLN A 68 38.41 -11.93 -2.24
CA GLN A 68 37.97 -10.57 -2.50
C GLN A 68 36.99 -10.23 -1.38
N PRO A 69 37.34 -9.34 -0.43
CA PRO A 69 36.40 -8.95 0.60
C PRO A 69 35.18 -8.38 -0.10
N ILE A 70 34.03 -9.02 0.11
CA ILE A 70 32.72 -8.44 -0.19
C ILE A 70 32.80 -7.04 0.41
N LYS A 71 32.82 -6.01 -0.45
CA LYS A 71 32.81 -4.61 -0.03
C LYS A 71 31.44 -4.35 0.60
N ARG A 72 31.28 -4.82 1.83
CA ARG A 72 30.22 -4.38 2.72
C ARG A 72 30.56 -2.94 2.98
N PHE A 73 29.80 -2.03 2.37
CA PHE A 73 29.86 -0.63 2.71
C PHE A 73 29.75 -0.54 4.23
N THR A 74 30.77 0.04 4.87
CA THR A 74 30.66 0.42 6.27
C THR A 74 29.44 1.32 6.35
N PRO A 75 28.38 0.93 7.10
CA PRO A 75 27.17 1.72 7.15
C PRO A 75 27.56 3.15 7.53
N PRO A 76 27.26 4.17 6.70
CA PRO A 76 27.47 5.54 7.12
C PRO A 76 26.74 5.73 8.45
N GLY A 77 27.36 6.45 9.39
CA GLY A 77 26.77 6.65 10.71
C GLY A 77 25.36 7.20 10.57
N PHE A 78 24.36 6.36 10.85
CA PHE A 78 22.97 6.76 10.76
C PHE A 78 22.73 7.86 11.80
N ILE A 79 22.11 8.95 11.37
CA ILE A 79 21.53 9.89 12.31
C ILE A 79 20.40 9.16 13.05
N GLU A 80 20.43 9.26 14.38
CA GLU A 80 19.36 8.69 15.20
C GLU A 80 18.06 9.42 14.86
N TYR A 81 16.98 8.63 14.72
CA TYR A 81 15.68 9.16 14.43
C TYR A 81 15.20 10.06 15.58
N ASN A 82 14.94 11.33 15.26
CA ASN A 82 14.39 12.28 16.22
C ASN A 82 12.95 12.66 15.84
N PRO A 83 11.93 12.30 16.64
CA PRO A 83 10.54 12.61 16.35
C PRO A 83 10.26 14.13 16.31
N ASP A 84 11.07 14.95 16.98
CA ASP A 84 10.89 16.41 16.99
C ASP A 84 11.28 17.07 15.66
N THR A 85 12.01 16.34 14.80
CA THR A 85 12.38 16.79 13.45
C THR A 85 11.35 16.40 12.39
N GLU A 86 10.29 15.70 12.77
CA GLU A 86 9.22 15.34 11.84
C GLU A 86 8.46 16.57 11.32
N LEU A 87 7.92 16.42 10.11
CA LEU A 87 7.12 17.48 9.51
C LEU A 87 5.87 17.74 10.34
N ILE A 88 5.77 18.96 10.87
CA ILE A 88 4.57 19.40 11.58
C ILE A 88 3.36 19.40 10.65
N PHE A 89 2.20 18.99 11.17
CA PHE A 89 0.96 19.08 10.42
C PHE A 89 0.62 20.55 10.13
N PRO A 90 0.35 20.94 8.86
CA PRO A 90 0.06 22.32 8.49
C PRO A 90 -1.08 22.92 9.33
N PRO A 91 -0.87 24.02 10.07
CA PRO A 91 -1.89 24.57 10.97
C PRO A 91 -3.13 25.08 10.23
N ALA A 92 -3.00 25.47 8.96
CA ALA A 92 -4.12 25.89 8.12
C ALA A 92 -5.14 24.76 7.90
N LEU A 93 -4.69 23.50 7.80
CA LEU A 93 -5.57 22.36 7.60
C LEU A 93 -6.29 21.93 8.89
N LYS A 94 -5.78 22.30 10.07
CA LYS A 94 -6.40 21.97 11.36
C LYS A 94 -7.72 22.72 11.59
N LYS A 95 -7.86 23.92 11.01
CA LYS A 95 -9.03 24.79 11.16
C LYS A 95 -10.07 24.59 10.06
N GLN A 96 -9.88 23.60 9.20
CA GLN A 96 -10.78 23.40 8.07
C GLN A 96 -12.10 22.78 8.55
N GLU A 97 -13.19 23.53 8.39
CA GLU A 97 -14.53 23.04 8.64
C GLU A 97 -15.02 22.13 7.50
N LEU A 98 -15.71 21.06 7.88
CA LEU A 98 -16.36 20.14 6.95
C LEU A 98 -17.62 20.80 6.41
N ARG A 99 -17.61 21.15 5.13
CA ARG A 99 -18.77 21.68 4.42
C ARG A 99 -19.19 20.73 3.30
N PRO A 100 -20.50 20.65 2.98
CA PRO A 100 -20.95 19.89 1.84
C PRO A 100 -20.44 20.53 0.55
N LEU A 101 -19.84 19.72 -0.33
CA LEU A 101 -19.21 20.20 -1.56
C LEU A 101 -19.68 19.37 -2.75
N ALA A 102 -19.86 20.03 -3.89
CA ALA A 102 -20.11 19.39 -5.16
C ALA A 102 -19.04 19.85 -6.15
N PHE A 103 -18.21 18.92 -6.60
CA PHE A 103 -17.16 19.16 -7.57
C PHE A 103 -17.51 18.46 -8.87
N GLY A 104 -17.14 19.04 -10.01
CA GLY A 104 -17.19 18.31 -11.26
C GLY A 104 -17.59 19.12 -12.47
N ASN A 105 -17.61 18.41 -13.59
CA ASN A 105 -17.95 18.91 -14.91
C ASN A 105 -19.21 18.21 -15.42
N LYS A 106 -19.69 18.61 -16.61
CA LYS A 106 -20.87 18.00 -17.25
C LYS A 106 -20.82 16.47 -17.38
N ARG A 107 -19.62 15.87 -17.40
CA ARG A 107 -19.41 14.41 -17.55
C ARG A 107 -19.22 13.66 -16.23
N LYS A 108 -18.75 14.32 -15.17
CA LYS A 108 -18.41 13.69 -13.89
C LYS A 108 -18.69 14.67 -12.76
N LYS A 109 -19.55 14.28 -11.83
CA LYS A 109 -19.90 15.02 -10.62
C LYS A 109 -19.53 14.18 -9.40
N TRP A 110 -18.97 14.87 -8.42
CA TRP A 110 -18.51 14.36 -7.15
C TRP A 110 -19.21 15.13 -6.05
N TYR A 111 -19.96 14.41 -5.22
CA TYR A 111 -20.65 14.97 -4.08
C TYR A 111 -19.96 14.52 -2.81
N ARG A 112 -19.71 15.47 -1.92
CA ARG A 112 -19.17 15.26 -0.58
C ARG A 112 -20.23 15.72 0.43
N PRO A 113 -21.20 14.87 0.78
CA PRO A 113 -22.13 15.14 1.88
C PRO A 113 -21.41 15.17 3.23
N THR A 114 -21.94 15.93 4.18
CA THR A 114 -21.45 15.96 5.57
C THR A 114 -22.40 15.26 6.55
N THR A 115 -23.63 14.98 6.12
CA THR A 115 -24.69 14.36 6.93
C THR A 115 -25.33 13.21 6.17
N LEU A 116 -25.91 12.25 6.91
CA LEU A 116 -26.61 11.11 6.32
C LEU A 116 -27.85 11.53 5.53
N ASP A 117 -28.58 12.53 6.01
CA ASP A 117 -29.75 13.08 5.31
C ASP A 117 -29.41 13.59 3.91
N GLN A 118 -28.28 14.29 3.77
CA GLN A 118 -27.81 14.74 2.46
C GLN A 118 -27.44 13.57 1.55
N LEU A 119 -26.80 12.53 2.09
CA LEU A 119 -26.50 11.31 1.33
C LEU A 119 -27.79 10.66 0.81
N LEU A 120 -28.80 10.51 1.66
CA LEU A 120 -30.09 9.94 1.29
C LEU A 120 -30.81 10.79 0.24
N GLN A 121 -30.77 12.11 0.37
CA GLN A 121 -31.34 13.03 -0.64
C GLN A 121 -30.64 12.87 -1.99
N ILE A 122 -29.31 12.85 -2.02
CA ILE A 122 -28.53 12.67 -3.25
C ILE A 122 -28.86 11.31 -3.88
N LYS A 123 -28.98 10.25 -3.08
CA LYS A 123 -29.29 8.90 -3.58
C LYS A 123 -30.73 8.79 -4.10
N ARG A 124 -31.68 9.54 -3.54
CA ARG A 124 -33.05 9.63 -4.06
C ARG A 124 -33.10 10.31 -5.43
N VAL A 125 -32.35 11.40 -5.62
CA VAL A 125 -32.29 12.12 -6.90
C VAL A 125 -31.47 11.34 -7.94
N HIS A 126 -30.39 10.72 -7.50
CA HIS A 126 -29.42 10.02 -8.33
C HIS A 126 -29.26 8.56 -7.87
N PRO A 127 -30.21 7.67 -8.20
CA PRO A 127 -30.16 6.28 -7.76
C PRO A 127 -28.96 5.53 -8.34
N GLN A 128 -28.51 5.87 -9.54
CA GLN A 128 -27.31 5.29 -10.17
C GLN A 128 -25.97 5.77 -9.59
N ALA A 129 -25.97 6.76 -8.68
CA ALA A 129 -24.72 7.31 -8.15
C ALA A 129 -23.94 6.26 -7.33
N LYS A 130 -22.63 6.15 -7.61
CA LYS A 130 -21.74 5.22 -6.89
C LYS A 130 -21.32 5.84 -5.56
N ILE A 131 -21.44 5.08 -4.48
CA ILE A 131 -20.95 5.46 -3.16
C ILE A 131 -19.49 5.03 -3.03
N ILE A 132 -18.63 5.94 -2.57
CA ILE A 132 -17.18 5.75 -2.49
C ILE A 132 -16.72 6.02 -1.06
N GLY A 133 -16.21 4.98 -0.39
CA GLY A 133 -15.46 5.11 0.87
C GLY A 133 -13.94 5.15 0.64
N GLY A 134 -13.48 4.38 -0.34
CA GLY A 134 -12.10 4.38 -0.82
C GLY A 134 -12.05 4.13 -2.33
N SER A 135 -10.97 4.56 -2.97
CA SER A 135 -10.86 4.50 -4.44
C SER A 135 -10.30 3.19 -4.99
N SER A 136 -9.90 2.24 -4.13
CA SER A 136 -9.24 1.00 -4.54
C SER A 136 -10.09 0.17 -5.50
N GLU A 137 -11.37 -0.03 -5.21
CA GLU A 137 -12.28 -0.77 -6.08
C GLU A 137 -12.76 0.08 -7.27
N THR A 138 -13.24 1.29 -6.99
CA THR A 138 -13.85 2.15 -8.01
C THR A 138 -12.86 2.51 -9.12
N GLN A 139 -11.58 2.72 -8.79
CA GLN A 139 -10.58 3.05 -9.79
C GLN A 139 -10.22 1.84 -10.67
N ILE A 140 -10.26 0.63 -10.12
CA ILE A 140 -10.06 -0.61 -10.90
C ILE A 140 -11.24 -0.79 -11.88
N GLU A 141 -12.48 -0.61 -11.42
CA GLU A 141 -13.68 -0.69 -12.25
C GLU A 141 -13.64 0.29 -13.43
N ILE A 142 -13.27 1.55 -13.17
CA ILE A 142 -13.18 2.57 -14.22
C ILE A 142 -12.04 2.25 -15.19
N LYS A 143 -10.85 1.89 -14.67
CA LYS A 143 -9.64 1.73 -15.48
C LYS A 143 -9.61 0.43 -16.28
N PHE A 144 -10.05 -0.68 -15.69
CA PHE A 144 -9.93 -2.02 -16.30
C PHE A 144 -11.26 -2.55 -16.85
N LYS A 145 -12.40 -2.15 -16.27
CA LYS A 145 -13.73 -2.59 -16.76
C LYS A 145 -14.43 -1.54 -17.62
N ALA A 146 -13.78 -0.39 -17.87
CA ALA A 146 -14.32 0.73 -18.64
C ALA A 146 -15.70 1.23 -18.17
N LEU A 147 -16.03 1.00 -16.89
CA LEU A 147 -17.30 1.44 -16.30
C LEU A 147 -17.27 2.95 -16.08
N GLN A 148 -18.38 3.61 -16.42
CA GLN A 148 -18.53 5.05 -16.27
C GLN A 148 -19.49 5.37 -15.13
N TYR A 149 -18.97 5.98 -14.08
CA TYR A 149 -19.75 6.55 -12.99
C TYR A 149 -19.80 8.08 -13.16
N PRO A 150 -20.85 8.63 -13.78
CA PRO A 150 -20.97 10.08 -13.98
C PRO A 150 -21.23 10.80 -12.66
N GLU A 151 -21.81 10.12 -11.67
CA GLU A 151 -22.15 10.66 -10.36
C GLU A 151 -21.54 9.77 -9.29
N SER A 152 -20.73 10.39 -8.42
CA SER A 152 -20.01 9.73 -7.35
C SER A 152 -20.24 10.47 -6.04
N VAL A 153 -20.45 9.74 -4.96
CA VAL A 153 -20.71 10.30 -3.63
C VAL A 153 -19.68 9.78 -2.65
N PHE A 154 -18.90 10.67 -2.04
CA PHE A 154 -17.93 10.33 -1.02
C PHE A 154 -18.57 10.32 0.36
N VAL A 155 -18.42 9.22 1.09
CA VAL A 155 -19.09 9.01 2.39
C VAL A 155 -18.14 8.99 3.59
N GLY A 156 -16.82 9.04 3.37
CA GLY A 156 -15.83 8.93 4.44
C GLY A 156 -15.81 10.11 5.42
N ASP A 157 -16.49 11.22 5.10
CA ASP A 157 -16.60 12.40 5.98
C ASP A 157 -17.87 12.41 6.85
N ILE A 158 -18.78 11.44 6.67
CA ILE A 158 -20.01 11.36 7.46
C ILE A 158 -19.67 10.76 8.82
N ALA A 159 -19.87 11.53 9.89
CA ALA A 159 -19.49 11.12 11.24
C ALA A 159 -20.19 9.82 11.69
N GLU A 160 -21.45 9.63 11.31
CA GLU A 160 -22.25 8.44 11.66
C GLU A 160 -21.67 7.15 11.07
N LEU A 161 -21.16 7.20 9.83
CA LEU A 161 -20.57 6.04 9.14
C LEU A 161 -19.12 5.74 9.57
N ARG A 162 -18.55 6.55 10.45
CA ARG A 162 -17.19 6.36 10.96
C ARG A 162 -17.18 5.94 12.43
N GLN A 163 -18.35 5.85 13.05
CA GLN A 163 -18.46 5.46 14.44
C GLN A 163 -18.23 3.97 14.61
N TYR A 164 -17.68 3.62 15.77
CA TYR A 164 -17.66 2.26 16.25
C TYR A 164 -18.26 2.27 17.66
N GLU A 165 -19.08 1.28 17.97
CA GLU A 165 -19.69 1.12 19.29
C GLU A 165 -19.33 -0.26 19.85
N LEU A 166 -18.76 -0.27 21.05
CA LEU A 166 -18.46 -1.50 21.78
C LEU A 166 -19.67 -1.82 22.64
N LYS A 167 -20.40 -2.88 22.29
CA LYS A 167 -21.48 -3.44 23.10
C LYS A 167 -20.95 -4.66 23.85
N ASP A 168 -21.66 -5.07 24.91
CA ASP A 168 -21.21 -6.14 25.81
C ASP A 168 -20.92 -7.47 25.08
N ASN A 169 -21.64 -7.73 23.98
CA ASN A 169 -21.54 -8.97 23.22
C ASN A 169 -20.95 -8.81 21.81
N HIS A 170 -20.82 -7.59 21.29
CA HIS A 170 -20.39 -7.34 19.91
C HIS A 170 -19.85 -5.93 19.69
N VAL A 171 -19.14 -5.76 18.57
CA VAL A 171 -18.66 -4.45 18.13
C VAL A 171 -19.44 -4.06 16.89
N GLU A 172 -20.05 -2.88 16.90
CA GLU A 172 -20.66 -2.27 15.73
C GLU A 172 -19.63 -1.34 15.09
N VAL A 173 -19.44 -1.46 13.79
CA VAL A 173 -18.55 -0.62 12.99
C VAL A 173 -19.39 -0.05 11.85
N GLY A 174 -19.43 1.28 11.76
CA GLY A 174 -20.14 2.03 10.73
C GLY A 174 -19.57 1.86 9.32
#